data_AF-A0A830BHD8-F1
#
_entry.id   AF-A0A830BHD8-F1
#
_cell.length_a   1.000
_cell.length_b   1.000
_cell.length_c   1.000
_cell.angle_alpha   90.00
_cell.angle_beta   90.00
_cell.angle_gamma   90.00
#
_symmetry.space_group_name_H-M   'P 1'
#
loop_
_entity.id
_entity.type
_entity.pdbx_description
1 polymer ?
#
loop_
_entity_poly.entity_id
_entity_poly.type
_entity_poly.pdbx_seq_one_letter_code
_entity_poly.pdbx_strand_id
1 'polypeptide(L)'
;MGQSASTSRPRSSKAAAVTNPPSPPPLSVAPDSQSPDDTTTGYDYSSRLPDECLACIFQSLSSGDRKRSSLVCRRWLRVEGQSRHRISLNAKAELTGAIHQLFSRFDLVTKLALKCDRRSVSIGDDALILISLKCRNLTRLKLRACRELTDDGMSVFAENCRNLQKFSCGSCSFGAKGMNALLENCGLLEELSVKRLRGITDGAANEIVGPGRAGSSLRIICLKDLYNGQCFGPLIIGAKNLTSLKLFRCSGDWDKVFDAITERNNGLVEVHLERLQVSDKNVGCLGSFTSMDGKRIE
;
A
#
# COMPACT_ATOMS: atom_id res chain seq x y z
N MET A 1 13.59 14.24 56.18
CA MET A 1 12.47 13.62 56.92
C MET A 1 11.31 13.47 55.96
N GLY A 2 10.64 12.30 55.96
CA GLY A 2 9.44 12.05 55.16
C GLY A 2 9.63 11.12 53.96
N GLN A 3 10.06 9.88 54.22
CA GLN A 3 9.87 8.76 53.28
C GLN A 3 8.38 8.39 53.25
N SER A 4 7.84 7.98 52.11
CA SER A 4 6.52 7.34 52.03
C SER A 4 6.57 6.20 51.02
N ALA A 5 6.10 5.06 51.50
CA ALA A 5 6.40 3.73 51.02
C ALA A 5 5.49 3.26 49.87
N SER A 6 6.07 2.36 49.10
CA SER A 6 5.48 1.42 48.15
C SER A 6 4.34 0.58 48.74
N THR A 7 3.26 0.40 47.98
CA THR A 7 2.43 -0.82 48.05
C THR A 7 2.06 -1.31 46.65
N SER A 8 2.67 -2.43 46.28
CA SER A 8 2.36 -3.26 45.12
C SER A 8 1.16 -4.16 45.45
N ARG A 9 0.13 -4.17 44.59
CA ARG A 9 -0.99 -5.11 44.68
C ARG A 9 -0.68 -6.40 43.92
N PRO A 10 -0.93 -7.59 44.50
CA PRO A 10 -0.74 -8.86 43.79
C PRO A 10 -1.93 -9.11 42.85
N ARG A 11 -1.65 -9.51 41.60
CA ARG A 11 -2.65 -10.06 40.67
C ARG A 11 -2.89 -11.53 41.03
N SER A 12 -4.10 -11.85 41.49
CA SER A 12 -4.53 -13.24 41.70
C SER A 12 -4.72 -13.94 40.35
N SER A 13 -3.97 -15.02 40.12
CA SER A 13 -4.19 -16.00 39.05
C SER A 13 -5.37 -16.91 39.43
N LYS A 14 -6.54 -16.71 38.80
CA LYS A 14 -7.59 -17.72 38.79
C LYS A 14 -7.31 -18.72 37.67
N ALA A 15 -6.87 -19.91 38.04
CA ALA A 15 -6.82 -21.07 37.16
C ALA A 15 -8.25 -21.46 36.74
N ALA A 16 -8.52 -21.47 35.44
CA ALA A 16 -9.76 -22.00 34.90
C ALA A 16 -9.70 -23.53 34.97
N ALA A 17 -10.66 -24.13 35.67
CA ALA A 17 -10.82 -25.58 35.74
C ALA A 17 -11.18 -26.12 34.35
N VAL A 18 -10.37 -27.06 33.85
CA VAL A 18 -10.65 -27.85 32.66
C VAL A 18 -11.75 -28.84 33.02
N THR A 19 -12.96 -28.62 32.51
CA THR A 19 -14.06 -29.58 32.60
C THR A 19 -14.08 -30.40 31.32
N ASN A 20 -13.89 -31.71 31.45
CA ASN A 20 -14.01 -32.65 30.33
C ASN A 20 -15.49 -32.75 29.92
N PRO A 21 -15.80 -32.84 28.60
CA PRO A 21 -17.17 -33.06 28.15
C PRO A 21 -17.67 -34.48 28.53
N PRO A 22 -18.99 -34.68 28.69
CA PRO A 22 -19.54 -35.97 29.09
C PRO A 22 -19.43 -37.00 27.95
N SER A 23 -19.20 -38.25 28.33
CA SER A 23 -19.15 -39.41 27.44
C SER A 23 -20.50 -39.64 26.74
N PRO A 24 -20.52 -40.08 25.47
CA PRO A 24 -21.76 -40.42 24.78
C PRO A 24 -22.41 -41.70 25.35
N PRO A 25 -23.74 -41.86 25.23
CA PRO A 25 -24.44 -43.05 25.71
C PRO A 25 -24.12 -44.28 24.84
N PRO A 26 -24.27 -45.51 25.38
CA PRO A 26 -24.03 -46.73 24.62
C PRO A 26 -25.09 -46.93 23.53
N LEU A 27 -24.62 -47.24 22.31
CA LEU A 27 -25.47 -47.56 21.16
C LEU A 27 -26.20 -48.89 21.38
N SER A 28 -27.54 -48.85 21.38
CA SER A 28 -28.38 -50.04 21.33
C SER A 28 -28.34 -50.64 19.92
N VAL A 29 -27.92 -51.91 19.82
CA VAL A 29 -27.90 -52.71 18.60
C VAL A 29 -29.33 -53.06 18.18
N ALA A 30 -29.73 -52.68 16.98
CA ALA A 30 -30.92 -53.22 16.29
C ALA A 30 -30.44 -54.01 15.04
N PRO A 31 -31.10 -55.13 14.68
CA PRO A 31 -30.52 -56.11 13.78
C PRO A 31 -30.71 -55.77 12.29
N ASP A 32 -29.65 -56.08 11.55
CA ASP A 32 -29.53 -56.39 10.12
C ASP A 32 -30.67 -55.97 9.18
N SER A 33 -30.40 -54.92 8.40
CA SER A 33 -30.86 -54.84 7.01
C SER A 33 -29.64 -54.74 6.12
N GLN A 34 -29.47 -55.73 5.26
CA GLN A 34 -28.39 -55.83 4.28
C GLN A 34 -28.49 -54.65 3.30
N SER A 35 -27.51 -53.74 3.31
CA SER A 35 -27.24 -52.80 2.21
C SER A 35 -25.86 -53.08 1.63
N PRO A 36 -25.71 -53.25 0.30
CA PRO A 36 -24.44 -53.57 -0.31
C PRO A 36 -23.53 -52.33 -0.37
N ASP A 37 -22.28 -52.52 0.07
CA ASP A 37 -21.11 -51.66 -0.13
C ASP A 37 -21.29 -50.14 0.04
N ASP A 38 -21.30 -49.68 1.29
CA ASP A 38 -20.93 -48.31 1.62
C ASP A 38 -19.39 -48.16 1.62
N THR A 39 -18.78 -48.29 0.44
CA THR A 39 -17.50 -47.61 0.19
C THR A 39 -17.81 -46.17 -0.23
N THR A 40 -18.28 -45.33 0.70
CA THR A 40 -18.24 -43.88 0.53
C THR A 40 -16.79 -43.42 0.59
N THR A 41 -16.05 -43.71 -0.49
CA THR A 41 -14.90 -42.91 -0.87
C THR A 41 -15.42 -41.49 -1.05
N GLY A 42 -15.11 -40.61 -0.08
CA GLY A 42 -15.59 -39.24 -0.04
C GLY A 42 -15.35 -38.54 -1.37
N TYR A 43 -16.42 -38.37 -2.16
CA TYR A 43 -16.32 -37.81 -3.50
C TYR A 43 -15.95 -36.34 -3.40
N ASP A 44 -14.79 -35.93 -3.93
CA ASP A 44 -14.37 -34.53 -3.93
C ASP A 44 -15.16 -33.76 -5.00
N TYR A 45 -16.28 -33.17 -4.59
CA TYR A 45 -17.11 -32.33 -5.45
C TYR A 45 -16.37 -31.10 -5.98
N SER A 46 -15.27 -30.66 -5.33
CA SER A 46 -14.47 -29.53 -5.82
C SER A 46 -13.69 -29.86 -7.10
N SER A 47 -13.43 -31.14 -7.37
CA SER A 47 -12.72 -31.60 -8.56
C SER A 47 -13.48 -31.30 -9.87
N ARG A 48 -14.82 -31.20 -9.82
CA ARG A 48 -15.68 -30.92 -10.98
C ARG A 48 -15.79 -29.44 -11.32
N LEU A 49 -15.42 -28.57 -10.40
CA LEU A 49 -15.50 -27.13 -10.59
C LEU A 49 -14.31 -26.66 -11.46
N PRO A 50 -14.48 -25.82 -12.50
CA PRO A 50 -13.36 -25.19 -13.19
C PRO A 50 -12.50 -24.32 -12.27
N ASP A 51 -11.22 -24.10 -12.62
CA ASP A 51 -10.29 -23.30 -11.81
C ASP A 51 -10.77 -21.85 -11.66
N GLU A 52 -11.43 -21.30 -12.68
CA GLU A 52 -11.99 -19.95 -12.71
C GLU A 52 -13.13 -19.82 -11.69
N CYS A 53 -14.03 -20.80 -11.64
CA CYS A 53 -15.12 -20.82 -10.68
C CYS A 53 -14.58 -21.00 -9.25
N LEU A 54 -13.57 -21.85 -9.05
CA LEU A 54 -12.90 -22.00 -7.76
C LEU A 54 -12.21 -20.69 -7.33
N ALA A 55 -11.60 -19.97 -8.27
CA ALA A 55 -11.03 -18.64 -8.04
C ALA A 55 -12.11 -17.63 -7.63
N CYS A 56 -13.29 -17.63 -8.27
CA CYS A 56 -14.42 -16.79 -7.86
C CYS A 56 -14.84 -17.07 -6.42
N ILE A 57 -14.92 -18.34 -6.01
CA ILE A 57 -15.20 -18.70 -4.62
C ILE A 57 -14.14 -18.12 -3.68
N PHE A 58 -12.86 -18.28 -4.00
CA PHE A 58 -11.77 -17.71 -3.17
C PHE A 58 -11.81 -16.19 -3.08
N GLN A 59 -12.34 -15.48 -4.07
CA GLN A 59 -12.51 -14.03 -4.02
C GLN A 59 -13.58 -13.60 -2.99
N SER A 60 -14.55 -14.45 -2.70
CA SER A 60 -15.58 -14.21 -1.67
C SER A 60 -15.08 -14.51 -0.25
N LEU A 61 -13.91 -15.13 -0.09
CA LEU A 61 -13.35 -15.51 1.21
C LEU A 61 -12.49 -14.41 1.85
N SER A 62 -12.43 -14.42 3.18
CA SER A 62 -11.51 -13.55 3.93
C SER A 62 -10.05 -13.90 3.64
N SER A 63 -9.13 -12.96 3.90
CA SER A 63 -7.70 -13.21 3.69
C SER A 63 -7.14 -14.38 4.52
N GLY A 64 -7.71 -14.66 5.69
CA GLY A 64 -7.35 -15.79 6.55
C GLY A 64 -7.91 -17.11 6.02
N ASP A 65 -9.16 -17.12 5.59
CA ASP A 65 -9.79 -18.30 4.99
C ASP A 65 -9.08 -18.75 3.74
N ARG A 66 -8.77 -17.81 2.83
CA ARG A 66 -7.98 -18.13 1.62
C ARG A 66 -6.66 -18.82 1.94
N LYS A 67 -5.95 -18.40 3.00
CA LYS A 67 -4.71 -19.07 3.42
C LYS A 67 -4.97 -20.50 3.85
N ARG A 68 -6.03 -20.74 4.63
CA ARG A 68 -6.44 -22.10 5.04
C ARG A 68 -6.86 -22.95 3.84
N SER A 69 -7.66 -22.40 2.93
CA SER A 69 -8.06 -23.06 1.68
C SER A 69 -6.85 -23.47 0.84
N SER A 70 -5.79 -22.64 0.81
CA SER A 70 -4.57 -22.98 0.08
C SER A 70 -3.82 -24.21 0.63
N LEU A 71 -4.18 -24.71 1.81
CA LEU A 71 -3.59 -25.91 2.42
C LEU A 71 -4.35 -27.20 2.11
N VAL A 72 -5.52 -27.12 1.45
CA VAL A 72 -6.38 -28.29 1.18
C VAL A 72 -5.72 -29.24 0.19
N CYS A 73 -5.27 -28.75 -0.96
CA CYS A 73 -4.56 -29.55 -1.95
C CYS A 73 -3.70 -28.66 -2.88
N ARG A 74 -2.83 -29.29 -3.68
CA ARG A 74 -1.94 -28.56 -4.63
C ARG A 74 -2.71 -27.71 -5.64
N ARG A 75 -3.89 -28.18 -6.08
CA ARG A 75 -4.75 -27.43 -7.00
C ARG A 75 -5.28 -26.16 -6.33
N TRP A 76 -5.81 -26.28 -5.12
CA TRP A 76 -6.30 -25.12 -4.36
C TRP A 76 -5.16 -24.15 -4.03
N LEU A 77 -3.98 -24.65 -3.68
CA LEU A 77 -2.78 -23.83 -3.48
C LEU A 77 -2.46 -22.95 -4.71
N ARG A 78 -2.48 -23.56 -5.91
CA ARG A 78 -2.22 -22.88 -7.19
C ARG A 78 -3.31 -21.86 -7.53
N VAL A 79 -4.58 -22.28 -7.53
CA VAL A 79 -5.72 -21.41 -7.90
C VAL A 79 -5.87 -20.25 -6.91
N GLU A 80 -5.61 -20.48 -5.63
CA GLU A 80 -5.61 -19.43 -4.62
C GLU A 80 -4.50 -18.39 -4.88
N GLY A 81 -3.32 -18.86 -5.29
CA GLY A 81 -2.21 -18.00 -5.70
C GLY A 81 -2.58 -17.11 -6.89
N GLN A 82 -3.03 -17.74 -7.98
CA GLN A 82 -3.39 -17.05 -9.22
C GLN A 82 -4.58 -16.09 -9.04
N SER A 83 -5.49 -16.38 -8.11
CA SER A 83 -6.62 -15.48 -7.81
C SER A 83 -6.24 -14.26 -6.94
N ARG A 84 -4.97 -14.07 -6.55
CA ARG A 84 -4.53 -12.90 -5.76
C ARG A 84 -3.95 -11.79 -6.63
N HIS A 85 -4.77 -10.76 -6.82
CA HIS A 85 -4.34 -9.51 -7.47
C HIS A 85 -3.74 -8.48 -6.51
N ARG A 86 -4.00 -8.63 -5.20
CA ARG A 86 -3.54 -7.71 -4.15
C ARG A 86 -2.77 -8.44 -3.06
N ILE A 87 -1.56 -7.95 -2.78
CA ILE A 87 -0.70 -8.48 -1.72
C ILE A 87 -0.17 -7.35 -0.85
N SER A 88 -0.12 -7.61 0.46
CA SER A 88 0.52 -6.74 1.45
C SER A 88 1.53 -7.56 2.23
N LEU A 89 2.78 -7.10 2.28
CA LEU A 89 3.90 -7.82 2.91
C LEU A 89 4.57 -6.96 3.98
N ASN A 90 5.12 -7.65 4.97
CA ASN A 90 6.09 -7.07 5.88
C ASN A 90 7.44 -7.01 5.17
N ALA A 91 7.86 -5.81 4.79
CA ALA A 91 9.02 -5.57 3.93
C ALA A 91 10.32 -5.49 4.73
N LYS A 92 10.56 -6.45 5.62
CA LYS A 92 11.84 -6.61 6.32
C LYS A 92 12.88 -7.25 5.40
N ALA A 93 14.16 -7.06 5.73
CA ALA A 93 15.27 -7.60 4.96
C ALA A 93 15.20 -9.12 4.74
N GLU A 94 14.63 -9.90 5.66
CA GLU A 94 14.51 -11.36 5.50
C GLU A 94 13.56 -11.77 4.37
N LEU A 95 12.67 -10.86 3.93
CA LEU A 95 11.75 -11.12 2.83
C LEU A 95 12.51 -11.41 1.52
N THR A 96 13.70 -10.85 1.34
CA THR A 96 14.48 -10.93 0.09
C THR A 96 14.63 -12.36 -0.42
N GLY A 97 14.94 -13.31 0.47
CA GLY A 97 15.10 -14.73 0.09
C GLY A 97 13.81 -15.41 -0.36
N ALA A 98 12.64 -14.87 0.00
CA ALA A 98 11.34 -15.44 -0.35
C ALA A 98 10.68 -14.78 -1.58
N ILE A 99 11.20 -13.65 -2.07
CA ILE A 99 10.58 -12.88 -3.16
C ILE A 99 10.34 -13.73 -4.40
N HIS A 100 11.35 -14.50 -4.82
CA HIS A 100 11.24 -15.34 -6.01
C HIS A 100 10.07 -16.33 -5.90
N GLN A 101 10.01 -17.09 -4.80
CA GLN A 101 8.98 -18.10 -4.58
C GLN A 101 7.60 -17.45 -4.42
N LEU A 102 7.55 -16.32 -3.73
CA LEU A 102 6.32 -15.59 -3.48
C LEU A 102 5.66 -15.11 -4.78
N PHE A 103 6.41 -14.42 -5.64
CA PHE A 103 5.86 -13.88 -6.89
C PHE A 103 5.87 -14.87 -8.05
N SER A 104 6.44 -16.07 -7.87
CA SER A 104 6.17 -17.20 -8.76
C SER A 104 4.82 -17.86 -8.47
N ARG A 105 4.36 -17.82 -7.21
CA ARG A 105 3.01 -18.26 -6.81
C ARG A 105 1.93 -17.20 -7.08
N PHE A 106 2.27 -15.94 -6.85
CA PHE A 106 1.37 -14.80 -6.99
C PHE A 106 1.75 -13.98 -8.22
N ASP A 107 1.60 -14.60 -9.39
CA ASP A 107 2.01 -14.10 -10.71
C ASP A 107 1.07 -13.03 -11.29
N LEU A 108 -0.20 -13.00 -10.86
CA LEU A 108 -1.20 -12.01 -11.30
C LEU A 108 -1.30 -10.75 -10.40
N VAL A 109 -0.28 -10.48 -9.57
CA VAL A 109 -0.29 -9.33 -8.66
C VAL A 109 -0.24 -8.01 -9.44
N THR A 110 -1.26 -7.18 -9.23
CA THR A 110 -1.34 -5.82 -9.78
C THR A 110 -1.28 -4.74 -8.69
N LYS A 111 -1.51 -5.10 -7.43
CA LYS A 111 -1.56 -4.17 -6.28
C LYS A 111 -0.67 -4.68 -5.15
N LEU A 112 0.45 -4.01 -4.92
CA LEU A 112 1.43 -4.39 -3.91
C LEU A 112 1.57 -3.33 -2.83
N ALA A 113 1.57 -3.77 -1.57
CA ALA A 113 1.92 -2.93 -0.43
C ALA A 113 3.10 -3.55 0.33
N LEU A 114 4.17 -2.78 0.47
CA LEU A 114 5.37 -3.14 1.20
C LEU A 114 5.46 -2.21 2.42
N LYS A 115 5.35 -2.79 3.61
CA LYS A 115 5.39 -2.05 4.87
C LYS A 115 6.47 -2.63 5.77
N CYS A 116 7.40 -1.81 6.21
CA CYS A 116 8.36 -2.19 7.24
C CYS A 116 8.04 -1.47 8.57
N ASP A 117 8.50 -2.04 9.68
CA ASP A 117 8.55 -1.33 10.96
C ASP A 117 9.70 -0.31 10.92
N ARG A 118 9.53 0.81 11.62
CA ARG A 118 10.56 1.85 11.76
C ARG A 118 11.80 1.37 12.52
N ARG A 119 11.71 0.30 13.29
CA ARG A 119 12.82 -0.29 14.06
C ARG A 119 13.48 -1.45 13.33
N SER A 120 12.98 -1.85 12.17
CA SER A 120 13.51 -2.97 11.38
C SER A 120 14.22 -2.46 10.14
N VAL A 121 15.23 -3.21 9.71
CA VAL A 121 15.88 -3.02 8.41
C VAL A 121 14.90 -3.46 7.33
N SER A 122 14.58 -2.57 6.40
CA SER A 122 13.68 -2.91 5.30
C SER A 122 14.40 -3.65 4.18
N ILE A 123 13.64 -4.18 3.23
CA ILE A 123 14.20 -4.55 1.92
C ILE A 123 14.95 -3.35 1.30
N GLY A 124 16.02 -3.65 0.56
CA GLY A 124 16.79 -2.71 -0.26
C GLY A 124 16.50 -2.84 -1.75
N ASP A 125 17.34 -2.22 -2.57
CA ASP A 125 17.13 -2.07 -4.02
C ASP A 125 17.05 -3.41 -4.76
N ASP A 126 17.97 -4.36 -4.51
CA ASP A 126 17.97 -5.68 -5.17
C ASP A 126 16.63 -6.40 -5.03
N ALA A 127 16.04 -6.32 -3.83
CA ALA A 127 14.73 -6.90 -3.56
C ALA A 127 13.62 -6.19 -4.34
N LEU A 128 13.63 -4.84 -4.38
CA LEU A 128 12.66 -4.08 -5.15
C LEU A 128 12.78 -4.32 -6.67
N ILE A 129 14.01 -4.43 -7.17
CA ILE A 129 14.31 -4.75 -8.57
C ILE A 129 13.78 -6.14 -8.90
N LEU A 130 14.08 -7.15 -8.07
CA LEU A 130 13.55 -8.50 -8.27
C LEU A 130 12.01 -8.54 -8.27
N ILE A 131 11.38 -7.77 -7.38
CA ILE A 131 9.91 -7.60 -7.38
C ILE A 131 9.45 -7.00 -8.71
N SER A 132 10.09 -5.94 -9.21
CA SER A 132 9.71 -5.27 -10.46
C SER A 132 9.82 -6.19 -11.68
N LEU A 133 10.82 -7.07 -11.70
CA LEU A 133 11.03 -8.04 -12.78
C LEU A 133 9.95 -9.13 -12.78
N LYS A 134 9.46 -9.54 -11.61
CA LYS A 134 8.40 -10.55 -11.47
C LYS A 134 6.99 -9.97 -11.60
N CYS A 135 6.78 -8.72 -11.17
CA CYS A 135 5.48 -8.06 -11.12
C CYS A 135 5.36 -6.94 -12.16
N ARG A 136 5.60 -7.23 -13.44
CA ARG A 136 5.60 -6.21 -14.52
C ARG A 136 4.23 -5.54 -14.76
N ASN A 137 3.15 -6.21 -14.37
CA ASN A 137 1.77 -5.71 -14.50
C ASN A 137 1.30 -4.90 -13.28
N LEU A 138 2.22 -4.41 -12.45
CA LEU A 138 1.86 -3.65 -11.27
C LEU A 138 1.20 -2.32 -11.64
N THR A 139 -0.04 -2.13 -11.19
CA THR A 139 -0.80 -0.88 -11.37
C THR A 139 -0.81 -0.04 -10.10
N ARG A 140 -0.58 -0.64 -8.93
CA ARG A 140 -0.55 0.09 -7.65
C ARG A 140 0.59 -0.38 -6.76
N LEU A 141 1.42 0.56 -6.33
CA LEU A 141 2.49 0.32 -5.36
C LEU A 141 2.32 1.23 -4.15
N LYS A 142 2.39 0.64 -2.97
CA LYS A 142 2.45 1.36 -1.70
C LYS A 142 3.70 0.97 -0.93
N LEU A 143 4.58 1.93 -0.68
CA LEU A 143 5.78 1.78 0.13
C LEU A 143 5.60 2.49 1.47
N ARG A 144 5.92 1.82 2.57
CA ARG A 144 5.84 2.41 3.92
C ARG A 144 7.04 2.01 4.74
N ALA A 145 7.83 3.01 5.13
CA ALA A 145 9.05 2.84 5.92
C ALA A 145 10.07 1.87 5.29
N CYS A 146 10.08 1.76 3.96
CA CYS A 146 11.13 1.11 3.20
C CYS A 146 12.28 2.12 3.05
N ARG A 147 13.24 2.08 4.00
CA ARG A 147 14.29 3.09 4.18
C ARG A 147 15.60 2.76 3.48
N GLU A 148 15.81 1.48 3.16
CA GLU A 148 16.98 1.00 2.42
C GLU A 148 16.79 1.11 0.89
N LEU A 149 15.68 1.71 0.45
CA LEU A 149 15.44 2.00 -0.96
C LEU A 149 16.09 3.33 -1.35
N THR A 150 16.88 3.30 -2.42
CA THR A 150 17.60 4.47 -2.95
C THR A 150 16.98 4.97 -4.25
N ASP A 151 17.54 6.05 -4.80
CA ASP A 151 17.13 6.56 -6.10
C ASP A 151 17.40 5.58 -7.24
N ASP A 152 18.52 4.85 -7.18
CA ASP A 152 18.91 3.88 -8.22
C ASP A 152 17.94 2.70 -8.28
N GLY A 153 17.58 2.15 -7.11
CA GLY A 153 16.56 1.09 -7.02
C GLY A 153 15.19 1.55 -7.52
N MET A 154 14.81 2.80 -7.22
CA MET A 154 13.56 3.39 -7.73
C MET A 154 13.60 3.59 -9.25
N SER A 155 14.74 3.97 -9.83
CA SER A 155 14.91 4.13 -11.27
C SER A 155 14.69 2.81 -12.01
N VAL A 156 15.43 1.76 -11.62
CA VAL A 156 15.30 0.43 -12.23
C VAL A 156 13.90 -0.15 -12.01
N PHE A 157 13.31 0.06 -10.84
CA PHE A 157 11.92 -0.32 -10.58
C PHE A 157 10.96 0.33 -11.58
N ALA A 158 11.09 1.64 -11.80
CA ALA A 158 10.19 2.39 -12.66
C ALA A 158 10.30 1.99 -14.14
N GLU A 159 11.51 1.67 -14.61
CA GLU A 159 11.75 1.16 -15.96
C GLU A 159 11.03 -0.17 -16.22
N ASN A 160 10.92 -1.04 -15.19
CA ASN A 160 10.27 -2.35 -15.29
C ASN A 160 8.74 -2.29 -15.11
N CYS A 161 8.23 -1.37 -14.29
CA CYS A 161 6.81 -1.29 -13.92
C CYS A 161 6.08 -0.08 -14.54
N ARG A 162 6.09 0.03 -15.87
CA ARG A 162 5.56 1.19 -16.63
C ARG A 162 4.03 1.36 -16.60
N ASN A 163 3.30 0.31 -16.16
CA ASN A 163 1.84 0.31 -16.06
C ASN A 163 1.31 0.88 -14.74
N LEU A 164 2.18 1.48 -13.93
CA LEU A 164 1.81 2.00 -12.62
C LEU A 164 0.84 3.18 -12.73
N GLN A 165 -0.33 3.02 -12.11
CA GLN A 165 -1.40 4.03 -12.06
C GLN A 165 -1.46 4.74 -10.72
N LYS A 166 -1.07 4.06 -9.63
CA LYS A 166 -1.12 4.63 -8.28
C LYS A 166 0.16 4.34 -7.53
N PHE A 167 0.83 5.41 -7.11
CA PHE A 167 2.02 5.32 -6.30
C PHE A 167 1.80 6.02 -4.96
N SER A 168 2.11 5.33 -3.88
CA SER A 168 2.16 5.94 -2.56
C SER A 168 3.43 5.55 -1.83
N CYS A 169 4.16 6.53 -1.32
CA CYS A 169 5.31 6.29 -0.46
C CYS A 169 5.16 7.02 0.86
N GLY A 170 5.76 6.48 1.92
CA GLY A 170 5.99 7.34 3.07
C GLY A 170 6.94 6.83 4.12
N SER A 171 7.71 7.76 4.70
CA SER A 171 8.87 7.47 5.53
C SER A 171 9.92 6.61 4.82
N CYS A 172 10.02 6.76 3.49
CA CYS A 172 11.08 6.20 2.64
C CYS A 172 12.24 7.19 2.52
N SER A 173 13.41 6.73 2.04
CA SER A 173 14.66 7.52 2.05
C SER A 173 15.13 8.01 0.67
N PHE A 174 14.62 7.45 -0.43
CA PHE A 174 14.91 7.97 -1.78
C PHE A 174 14.50 9.46 -1.92
N GLY A 175 15.17 10.16 -2.82
CA GLY A 175 15.08 11.61 -3.04
C GLY A 175 14.31 11.99 -4.30
N ALA A 176 14.60 13.19 -4.83
CA ALA A 176 13.91 13.69 -6.01
C ALA A 176 14.29 12.92 -7.28
N LYS A 177 15.52 12.39 -7.38
CA LYS A 177 15.97 11.61 -8.54
C LYS A 177 15.13 10.35 -8.72
N GLY A 178 14.94 9.56 -7.66
CA GLY A 178 14.11 8.35 -7.71
C GLY A 178 12.64 8.67 -7.96
N MET A 179 12.14 9.81 -7.46
CA MET A 179 10.79 10.29 -7.77
C MET A 179 10.64 10.68 -9.25
N ASN A 180 11.60 11.42 -9.80
CA ASN A 180 11.61 11.82 -11.21
C ASN A 180 11.69 10.60 -12.13
N ALA A 181 12.55 9.63 -11.84
CA ALA A 181 12.64 8.40 -12.62
C ALA A 181 11.28 7.66 -12.65
N LEU A 182 10.54 7.65 -11.54
CA LEU A 182 9.18 7.12 -11.47
C LEU A 182 8.20 7.92 -12.36
N LEU A 183 8.22 9.25 -12.28
CA LEU A 183 7.34 10.13 -13.06
C LEU A 183 7.66 10.13 -14.57
N GLU A 184 8.91 9.90 -14.93
CA GLU A 184 9.37 9.80 -16.32
C GLU A 184 8.99 8.46 -16.95
N ASN A 185 9.11 7.34 -16.21
CA ASN A 185 8.84 6.01 -16.78
C ASN A 185 7.37 5.59 -16.68
N CYS A 186 6.64 6.01 -15.64
CA CYS A 186 5.26 5.63 -15.38
C CYS A 186 4.26 6.64 -15.98
N GLY A 187 4.14 6.67 -17.30
CA GLY A 187 3.25 7.60 -18.02
C GLY A 187 1.75 7.40 -17.78
N LEU A 188 1.33 6.31 -17.13
CA LEU A 188 -0.07 6.03 -16.77
C LEU A 188 -0.42 6.40 -15.33
N LEU A 189 0.47 7.08 -14.61
CA LEU A 189 0.29 7.41 -13.20
C LEU A 189 -0.81 8.46 -13.00
N GLU A 190 -1.91 8.04 -12.38
CA GLU A 190 -3.07 8.90 -12.09
C GLU A 190 -3.04 9.47 -10.67
N GLU A 191 -2.48 8.73 -9.70
CA GLU A 191 -2.48 9.12 -8.29
C GLU A 191 -1.09 9.01 -7.67
N LEU A 192 -0.62 10.14 -7.12
CA LEU A 192 0.61 10.24 -6.37
C LEU A 192 0.30 10.65 -4.92
N SER A 193 0.76 9.85 -3.95
CA SER A 193 0.66 10.20 -2.53
C SER A 193 2.00 10.05 -1.82
N VAL A 194 2.56 11.17 -1.37
CA VAL A 194 3.88 11.24 -0.74
C VAL A 194 3.74 11.71 0.70
N LYS A 195 4.27 10.93 1.64
CA LYS A 195 4.23 11.27 3.07
C LYS A 195 5.57 11.14 3.78
N ARG A 196 6.13 12.21 4.32
CA ARG A 196 7.44 12.17 5.02
C ARG A 196 8.51 11.48 4.17
N LEU A 197 8.71 11.91 2.93
CA LEU A 197 9.78 11.41 2.08
C LEU A 197 11.09 12.04 2.57
N ARG A 198 12.02 11.21 3.04
CA ARG A 198 13.20 11.69 3.79
C ARG A 198 14.35 12.11 2.90
N GLY A 199 14.44 11.62 1.66
CA GLY A 199 15.50 12.02 0.73
C GLY A 199 15.34 13.44 0.21
N ILE A 200 14.14 14.02 0.32
CA ILE A 200 13.86 15.41 -0.05
C ILE A 200 14.07 16.29 1.19
N THR A 201 15.33 16.65 1.46
CA THR A 201 15.71 17.57 2.56
C THR A 201 16.13 18.93 2.03
N ASP A 202 16.14 19.92 2.93
CA ASP A 202 16.39 21.35 2.68
C ASP A 202 17.81 21.64 2.13
N GLY A 203 18.75 20.71 2.28
CA GLY A 203 20.16 20.89 1.92
C GLY A 203 20.47 20.81 0.42
N ALA A 204 19.53 20.33 -0.41
CA ALA A 204 19.71 20.22 -1.86
C ALA A 204 18.76 21.20 -2.57
N ALA A 205 19.11 22.49 -2.54
CA ALA A 205 18.33 23.60 -3.12
C ALA A 205 17.96 23.46 -4.62
N ASN A 206 18.44 22.41 -5.31
CA ASN A 206 18.24 22.17 -6.74
C ASN A 206 17.48 20.87 -7.08
N GLU A 207 17.02 20.11 -6.08
CA GLU A 207 16.28 18.87 -6.35
C GLU A 207 14.80 19.16 -6.63
N ILE A 208 14.50 19.39 -7.90
CA ILE A 208 13.14 19.64 -8.40
C ILE A 208 12.47 18.32 -8.79
N VAL A 209 11.19 18.16 -8.42
CA VAL A 209 10.34 17.09 -8.92
C VAL A 209 9.51 17.62 -10.08
N GLY A 210 9.89 17.20 -11.29
CA GLY A 210 9.27 17.64 -12.55
C GLY A 210 8.06 16.79 -12.93
N PRO A 211 7.25 17.23 -13.91
CA PRO A 211 6.05 16.50 -14.34
C PRO A 211 6.33 15.13 -14.97
N GLY A 212 7.52 14.94 -15.58
CA GLY A 212 7.83 13.74 -16.33
C GLY A 212 6.76 13.40 -17.38
N ARG A 213 6.62 12.12 -17.72
CA ARG A 213 5.52 11.64 -18.59
C ARG A 213 4.20 11.56 -17.83
N ALA A 214 4.26 11.32 -16.53
CA ALA A 214 3.13 11.25 -15.61
C ALA A 214 2.30 12.55 -15.55
N GLY A 215 2.88 13.72 -15.82
CA GLY A 215 2.15 15.00 -15.82
C GLY A 215 0.97 15.05 -16.78
N SER A 216 0.95 14.19 -17.81
CA SER A 216 -0.20 14.06 -18.73
C SER A 216 -1.35 13.21 -18.18
N SER A 217 -1.11 12.33 -17.21
CA SER A 217 -2.10 11.39 -16.67
C SER A 217 -2.46 11.64 -15.20
N LEU A 218 -1.65 12.39 -14.46
CA LEU A 218 -1.88 12.68 -13.05
C LEU A 218 -3.16 13.47 -12.82
N ARG A 219 -4.00 12.94 -11.92
CA ARG A 219 -5.28 13.50 -11.51
C ARG A 219 -5.33 13.86 -10.03
N ILE A 220 -4.58 13.15 -9.21
CA ILE A 220 -4.57 13.33 -7.75
C ILE A 220 -3.14 13.43 -7.25
N ILE A 221 -2.81 14.54 -6.58
CA ILE A 221 -1.56 14.72 -5.88
C ILE A 221 -1.86 14.97 -4.41
N CYS A 222 -1.28 14.15 -3.53
CA CYS A 222 -1.41 14.26 -2.08
C CYS A 222 -0.03 14.29 -1.42
N LEU A 223 0.36 15.44 -0.90
CA LEU A 223 1.63 15.66 -0.21
C LEU A 223 1.38 15.88 1.28
N LYS A 224 2.13 15.17 2.13
CA LYS A 224 1.94 15.20 3.58
C LYS A 224 3.23 15.18 4.37
N ASP A 225 3.34 16.07 5.35
CA ASP A 225 4.47 16.15 6.29
C ASP A 225 5.81 16.22 5.53
N LEU A 226 5.97 17.20 4.61
CA LEU A 226 7.19 17.40 3.81
C LEU A 226 7.88 18.70 4.21
N TYR A 227 9.21 18.66 4.36
CA TYR A 227 10.00 19.85 4.76
C TYR A 227 10.34 20.76 3.57
N ASN A 228 10.64 20.19 2.41
CA ASN A 228 10.86 20.92 1.16
C ASN A 228 9.74 20.53 0.19
N GLY A 229 8.50 20.88 0.50
CA GLY A 229 7.33 20.48 -0.28
C GLY A 229 7.24 21.18 -1.63
N GLN A 230 7.76 22.40 -1.73
CA GLN A 230 7.77 23.25 -2.92
C GLN A 230 8.56 22.65 -4.09
N CYS A 231 9.45 21.67 -3.85
CA CYS A 231 10.12 20.96 -4.93
C CYS A 231 9.15 20.21 -5.87
N PHE A 232 7.93 19.90 -5.42
CA PHE A 232 6.86 19.33 -6.24
C PHE A 232 6.10 20.39 -7.05
N GLY A 233 6.42 21.68 -6.91
CA GLY A 233 5.77 22.77 -7.63
C GLY A 233 5.74 22.54 -9.15
N PRO A 234 6.87 22.25 -9.81
CA PRO A 234 6.90 22.00 -11.25
C PRO A 234 6.06 20.79 -11.69
N LEU A 235 6.01 19.71 -10.90
CA LEU A 235 5.08 18.61 -11.12
C LEU A 235 3.62 19.07 -11.06
N ILE A 236 3.24 19.82 -10.01
CA ILE A 236 1.87 20.29 -9.81
C ILE A 236 1.46 21.23 -10.94
N ILE A 237 2.32 22.19 -11.31
CA ILE A 237 2.09 23.12 -12.42
C ILE A 237 1.99 22.35 -13.74
N GLY A 238 2.86 21.36 -13.95
CA GLY A 238 2.91 20.56 -15.18
C GLY A 238 1.82 19.50 -15.31
N ALA A 239 1.08 19.18 -14.23
CA ALA A 239 0.00 18.20 -14.22
C ALA A 239 -1.29 18.79 -14.79
N LYS A 240 -1.46 18.70 -16.12
CA LYS A 240 -2.55 19.39 -16.84
C LYS A 240 -3.96 18.85 -16.54
N ASN A 241 -4.04 17.58 -16.10
CA ASN A 241 -5.30 16.89 -15.80
C ASN A 241 -5.57 16.78 -14.28
N LEU A 242 -4.88 17.60 -13.48
CA LEU A 242 -4.99 17.55 -12.03
C LEU A 242 -6.40 18.00 -11.58
N THR A 243 -7.11 17.10 -10.91
CA THR A 243 -8.46 17.36 -10.38
C THR A 243 -8.48 17.53 -8.87
N SER A 244 -7.51 16.93 -8.15
CA SER A 244 -7.45 16.97 -6.68
C SER A 244 -6.02 17.23 -6.21
N LEU A 245 -5.84 18.30 -5.45
CA LEU A 245 -4.58 18.69 -4.81
C LEU A 245 -4.77 18.75 -3.30
N LYS A 246 -4.01 17.92 -2.58
CA LYS A 246 -4.06 17.87 -1.11
C LYS A 246 -2.67 18.09 -0.52
N LEU A 247 -2.50 19.16 0.25
CA LEU A 247 -1.26 19.57 0.87
C LEU A 247 -1.46 19.65 2.38
N PHE A 248 -0.72 18.85 3.13
CA PHE A 248 -0.83 18.75 4.58
C PHE A 248 0.52 18.94 5.25
N ARG A 249 0.72 20.03 6.00
CA ARG A 249 1.96 20.29 6.75
C ARG A 249 3.19 20.16 5.85
N CYS A 250 3.14 20.86 4.72
CA CYS A 250 4.24 20.94 3.76
C CYS A 250 4.88 22.32 3.84
N SER A 251 6.11 22.40 4.35
CA SER A 251 6.86 23.65 4.40
C SER A 251 7.38 24.02 3.00
N GLY A 252 7.62 25.32 2.78
CA GLY A 252 8.06 25.86 1.49
C GLY A 252 7.34 27.15 1.10
N ASP A 253 7.93 27.89 0.15
CA ASP A 253 7.27 29.01 -0.53
C ASP A 253 6.30 28.46 -1.58
N TRP A 254 5.01 28.45 -1.24
CA TRP A 254 3.94 27.96 -2.12
C TRP A 254 3.31 29.05 -2.97
N ASP A 255 3.61 30.33 -2.72
CA ASP A 255 2.93 31.43 -3.39
C ASP A 255 3.20 31.40 -4.90
N LYS A 256 4.46 31.17 -5.28
CA LYS A 256 4.85 31.01 -6.70
C LYS A 256 4.13 29.84 -7.38
N VAL A 257 3.90 28.74 -6.64
CA VAL A 257 3.23 27.56 -7.17
C VAL A 257 1.75 27.85 -7.40
N PHE A 258 1.09 28.50 -6.45
CA PHE A 258 -0.33 28.84 -6.58
C PHE A 258 -0.58 29.94 -7.60
N ASP A 259 0.27 30.98 -7.69
CA ASP A 259 0.16 32.01 -8.74
C ASP A 259 0.20 31.34 -10.13
N ALA A 260 1.15 30.43 -10.37
CA ALA A 260 1.25 29.68 -11.62
C ALA A 260 0.06 28.74 -11.90
N ILE A 261 -0.59 28.18 -10.86
CA ILE A 261 -1.80 27.36 -11.00
C ILE A 261 -3.00 28.24 -11.39
N THR A 262 -3.11 29.43 -10.78
CA THR A 262 -4.22 30.36 -11.03
C THR A 262 -4.19 30.92 -12.46
N GLU A 263 -3.02 31.27 -12.97
CA GLU A 263 -2.85 31.77 -14.34
C GLU A 263 -3.25 30.74 -15.41
N ARG A 264 -3.12 29.44 -15.12
CA ARG A 264 -3.44 28.38 -16.07
C ARG A 264 -4.92 28.02 -16.15
N ASN A 265 -5.75 28.49 -15.21
CA ASN A 265 -7.14 28.04 -15.06
C ASN A 265 -7.23 26.50 -15.06
N ASN A 266 -6.36 25.84 -14.27
CA ASN A 266 -6.37 24.39 -14.14
C ASN A 266 -7.75 23.96 -13.62
N GLY A 267 -8.39 22.97 -14.25
CA GLY A 267 -9.71 22.41 -13.89
C GLY A 267 -9.71 21.64 -12.56
N LEU A 268 -9.09 22.22 -11.54
CA LEU A 268 -8.91 21.71 -10.20
C LEU A 268 -10.26 21.75 -9.47
N VAL A 269 -10.75 20.59 -9.08
CA VAL A 269 -12.08 20.43 -8.46
C VAL A 269 -11.97 20.43 -6.93
N GLU A 270 -10.89 19.85 -6.41
CA GLU A 270 -10.67 19.69 -4.97
C GLU A 270 -9.31 20.27 -4.58
N VAL A 271 -9.32 21.26 -3.69
CA VAL A 271 -8.10 21.82 -3.06
C VAL A 271 -8.22 21.67 -1.56
N HIS A 272 -7.29 20.95 -0.95
CA HIS A 272 -7.21 20.82 0.50
C HIS A 272 -5.85 21.28 1.01
N LEU A 273 -5.83 22.33 1.82
CA LEU A 273 -4.62 22.92 2.39
C LEU A 273 -4.72 22.88 3.92
N GLU A 274 -3.82 22.16 4.59
CA GLU A 274 -3.71 22.11 6.05
C GLU A 274 -2.31 22.55 6.46
N ARG A 275 -2.20 23.61 7.30
CA ARG A 275 -0.93 24.06 7.91
C ARG A 275 0.19 24.30 6.89
N LEU A 276 -0.05 25.19 5.95
CA LEU A 276 0.93 25.65 4.96
C LEU A 276 1.32 27.11 5.23
N GLN A 277 2.54 27.48 4.84
CA GLN A 277 2.97 28.87 4.79
C GLN A 277 2.55 29.45 3.43
N VAL A 278 1.48 30.24 3.41
CA VAL A 278 0.91 30.87 2.21
C VAL A 278 0.56 32.32 2.57
N SER A 279 0.82 33.28 1.67
CA SER A 279 0.44 34.68 1.91
C SER A 279 -1.05 34.93 1.69
N ASP A 280 -1.55 36.03 2.27
CA ASP A 280 -2.97 36.42 2.19
C ASP A 280 -3.46 36.63 0.74
N LYS A 281 -2.57 37.09 -0.15
CA LYS A 281 -2.84 37.24 -1.59
C LYS A 281 -3.27 35.90 -2.20
N ASN A 282 -2.53 34.84 -1.89
CA ASN A 282 -2.73 33.52 -2.49
C ASN A 282 -3.94 32.79 -1.90
N VAL A 283 -4.27 33.03 -0.63
CA VAL A 283 -5.52 32.57 -0.03
C VAL A 283 -6.74 33.18 -0.75
N GLY A 284 -6.65 34.45 -1.15
CA GLY A 284 -7.69 35.14 -1.93
C GLY A 284 -7.88 34.53 -3.33
N CYS A 285 -6.79 34.30 -4.06
CA CYS A 285 -6.85 33.67 -5.40
C CYS A 285 -7.37 32.23 -5.34
N LEU A 286 -7.03 31.48 -4.30
CA LEU A 286 -7.49 30.10 -4.11
C LEU A 286 -8.99 29.98 -3.80
N GLY A 287 -9.61 31.04 -3.30
CA GLY A 287 -11.06 31.09 -3.06
C GLY A 287 -11.90 30.88 -4.32
N SER A 288 -11.34 31.17 -5.50
CA SER A 288 -11.99 30.96 -6.79
C SER A 288 -12.17 29.48 -7.19
N PHE A 289 -11.43 28.56 -6.57
CA PHE A 289 -11.45 27.12 -6.92
C PHE A 289 -12.51 26.30 -6.17
N THR A 290 -13.40 26.90 -5.38
CA THR A 290 -14.07 26.16 -4.31
C THR A 290 -15.47 25.60 -4.63
N SER A 291 -15.59 24.28 -4.50
CA SER A 291 -16.64 23.65 -3.68
C SER A 291 -16.09 23.51 -2.26
N MET A 292 -16.47 24.41 -1.35
CA MET A 292 -15.98 24.44 0.03
C MET A 292 -16.73 23.43 0.91
N ASP A 293 -16.14 22.26 1.15
CA ASP A 293 -16.47 21.45 2.33
C ASP A 293 -15.19 21.19 3.14
N GLY A 294 -15.13 21.79 4.34
CA GLY A 294 -14.11 21.51 5.35
C GLY A 294 -12.93 22.48 5.41
N LYS A 295 -13.19 23.79 5.59
CA LYS A 295 -12.15 24.71 6.09
C LYS A 295 -11.95 24.49 7.59
N ARG A 296 -10.78 23.98 7.97
CA ARG A 296 -10.12 24.33 9.24
C ARG A 296 -8.76 24.90 8.88
N ILE A 297 -8.71 26.23 8.71
CA ILE A 297 -7.44 26.97 8.68
C ILE A 297 -7.07 27.15 10.16
N GLU A 298 -6.24 26.23 10.65
CA GLU A 298 -5.53 26.32 11.94
C GLU A 298 -4.02 26.13 11.69
#